data_AF-A0A174GA66-F1
#
_entry.id   AF-A0A174GA66-F1
#
_cell.length_a   1.000
_cell.length_b   1.000
_cell.length_c   1.000
_cell.angle_alpha   90.00
_cell.angle_beta   90.00
_cell.angle_gamma   90.00
#
_symmetry.space_group_name_H-M   'P 1'
#
loop_
_entity.id
_entity.type
_entity.pdbx_description
1 polymer ?
#
loop_
_entity_poly.entity_id
_entity_poly.type
_entity_poly.pdbx_seq_one_letter_code
_entity_poly.pdbx_strand_id
1 'polypeptide(L)'
;MSKRVAYFGTQGGGIPGHSFTAIIGEFSYEEEREVIRLDCDTTFKVFDGKRQFKFFNYGKYMCLAFPASPDDKRGGSITIVLIEGKDTSRKEILGAIETSSFLKKQFNRLCELYGVHMPQV
;
A
#
# COMPACT_ATOMS: atom_id res chain seq x y z
N MET A 1 12.96 -14.31 -11.59
CA MET A 1 12.80 -14.09 -10.14
C MET A 1 11.48 -13.37 -9.93
N SER A 2 10.66 -13.82 -8.98
CA SER A 2 9.42 -13.10 -8.62
C SER A 2 9.78 -11.75 -8.00
N LYS A 3 9.06 -10.69 -8.37
CA LYS A 3 9.27 -9.35 -7.82
C LYS A 3 8.97 -9.35 -6.32
N ARG A 4 9.76 -8.62 -5.54
CA ARG A 4 9.52 -8.44 -4.11
C ARG A 4 8.31 -7.56 -3.88
N VAL A 5 7.51 -7.90 -2.87
CA VAL A 5 6.26 -7.21 -2.52
C VAL A 5 6.29 -6.83 -1.06
N ALA A 6 5.97 -5.58 -0.78
CA ALA A 6 5.83 -5.06 0.57
C ALA A 6 4.49 -4.35 0.75
N TYR A 7 4.11 -4.20 2.01
CA TYR A 7 2.96 -3.45 2.45
C TYR A 7 3.41 -2.39 3.46
N PHE A 8 2.79 -1.21 3.38
CA PHE A 8 2.92 -0.17 4.39
C PHE A 8 1.55 0.33 4.80
N GLY A 9 1.26 0.26 6.09
CA GLY A 9 -0.05 0.62 6.65
C GLY A 9 -0.28 -0.12 7.96
N THR A 10 -1.53 -0.24 8.38
CA THR A 10 -1.87 -1.03 9.58
C THR A 10 -1.80 -2.53 9.29
N GLN A 11 -1.32 -3.31 10.26
CA GLN A 11 -1.16 -4.76 10.12
C GLN A 11 -2.48 -5.55 10.25
N GLY A 12 -3.62 -4.89 10.44
CA GLY A 12 -4.88 -5.59 10.70
C GLY A 12 -5.15 -5.84 12.19
N GLY A 13 -6.30 -6.44 12.47
CA GLY A 13 -6.66 -6.85 13.84
C GLY A 13 -7.04 -5.70 14.77
N GLY A 14 -7.35 -4.51 14.22
CA GLY A 14 -7.67 -3.33 15.03
C GLY A 14 -6.46 -2.68 15.69
N ILE A 15 -5.23 -3.03 15.29
CA ILE A 15 -4.00 -2.44 15.83
C ILE A 15 -3.68 -1.17 15.04
N PRO A 16 -3.72 0.02 15.68
CA PRO A 16 -3.36 1.27 15.04
C PRO A 16 -1.84 1.42 14.90
N GLY A 17 -1.42 2.23 13.95
CA GLY A 17 0.01 2.47 13.66
C GLY A 17 0.45 1.86 12.35
N HIS A 18 1.16 2.64 11.55
CA HIS A 18 1.74 2.16 10.30
C HIS A 18 2.99 1.34 10.59
N SER A 19 3.10 0.23 9.90
CA SER A 19 4.34 -0.52 9.87
C SER A 19 4.61 -1.02 8.46
N PHE A 20 5.89 -1.25 8.23
CA PHE A 20 6.35 -2.03 7.10
C PHE A 20 6.01 -3.50 7.32
N THR A 21 5.61 -4.20 6.26
CA THR A 21 5.43 -5.66 6.26
C THR A 21 5.90 -6.23 4.93
N ALA A 22 6.90 -7.10 4.96
CA ALA A 22 7.33 -7.87 3.80
C ALA A 22 6.27 -8.92 3.46
N ILE A 23 5.77 -8.94 2.23
CA ILE A 23 4.78 -9.91 1.75
C ILE A 23 5.45 -11.02 0.93
N ILE A 24 6.37 -10.63 0.03
CA ILE A 24 7.17 -11.55 -0.79
C ILE A 24 8.60 -11.06 -0.83
N GLY A 25 9.53 -11.96 -0.50
CA GLY A 25 10.97 -11.70 -0.48
C GLY A 25 11.44 -11.05 0.82
N GLU A 26 12.75 -10.93 0.94
CA GLU A 26 13.41 -10.31 2.08
C GLU A 26 13.80 -8.87 1.72
N PHE A 27 13.78 -8.01 2.74
CA PHE A 27 14.12 -6.59 2.62
C PHE A 27 15.21 -6.27 3.64
N SER A 28 16.18 -5.46 3.25
CA SER A 28 17.20 -4.96 4.17
C SER A 28 16.61 -3.90 5.10
N TYR A 29 17.28 -3.68 6.23
CA TYR A 29 16.89 -2.67 7.19
C TYR A 29 16.79 -1.25 6.57
N GLU A 30 17.69 -0.94 5.63
CA GLU A 30 17.69 0.32 4.88
C GLU A 30 16.47 0.44 3.98
N GLU A 31 16.06 -0.65 3.33
CA GLU A 31 14.86 -0.69 2.49
C GLU A 31 13.59 -0.50 3.33
N GLU A 32 13.52 -1.15 4.50
CA GLU A 32 12.40 -0.94 5.43
C GLU A 32 12.33 0.52 5.89
N ARG A 33 13.47 1.12 6.27
CA ARG A 33 13.54 2.53 6.65
C ARG A 33 13.15 3.47 5.51
N GLU A 34 13.48 3.13 4.27
CA GLU A 34 13.05 3.90 3.10
C GLU A 34 11.53 3.89 3.00
N VAL A 35 10.88 2.73 3.09
CA VAL A 35 9.43 2.61 3.00
C VAL A 35 8.72 3.32 4.17
N ILE A 36 9.26 3.25 5.39
CA ILE A 36 8.69 3.94 6.56
C ILE A 36 8.64 5.47 6.35
N ARG A 37 9.52 6.05 5.52
CA ARG A 37 9.47 7.50 5.19
C ARG A 37 8.24 7.88 4.37
N LEU A 38 7.47 6.92 3.84
CA LEU A 38 6.17 7.21 3.23
C LEU A 38 5.15 7.74 4.25
N ASP A 39 5.40 7.58 5.54
CA ASP A 39 4.56 8.16 6.60
C ASP A 39 4.65 9.70 6.70
N CYS A 40 5.54 10.33 5.92
CA CYS A 40 5.64 11.78 5.90
C CYS A 40 4.47 12.44 5.15
N ASP A 41 4.05 13.64 5.60
CA ASP A 41 2.94 14.44 5.06
C ASP A 41 2.93 14.62 3.53
N THR A 42 4.08 14.46 2.87
CA THR A 42 4.20 14.64 1.42
C THR A 42 3.55 13.51 0.62
N THR A 43 3.47 12.28 1.14
CA THR A 43 2.81 11.17 0.44
C THR A 43 1.31 11.43 0.28
N PHE A 44 0.69 12.10 1.24
CA PHE A 44 -0.74 12.47 1.18
C PHE A 44 -1.07 13.43 0.03
N LYS A 45 -0.09 14.19 -0.46
CA LYS A 45 -0.28 15.10 -1.60
C LYS A 45 -0.62 14.35 -2.89
N VAL A 46 -0.24 13.08 -3.02
CA VAL A 46 -0.58 12.23 -4.19
C VAL A 46 -2.09 12.09 -4.39
N PHE A 47 -2.87 12.29 -3.33
CA PHE A 47 -4.31 12.06 -3.33
C PHE A 47 -5.14 13.33 -3.54
N ASP A 48 -4.54 14.52 -3.49
CA ASP A 48 -5.24 15.82 -3.60
C ASP A 48 -6.46 15.93 -2.65
N GLY A 49 -6.35 15.39 -1.43
CA GLY A 49 -7.43 15.38 -0.44
C GLY A 49 -8.60 14.43 -0.74
N LYS A 50 -8.51 13.59 -1.79
CA LYS A 50 -9.58 12.67 -2.20
C LYS A 50 -9.35 11.25 -1.66
N ARG A 51 -10.42 10.60 -1.19
CA ARG A 51 -10.42 9.17 -0.81
C ARG A 51 -10.53 8.30 -2.07
N GLN A 52 -9.40 8.08 -2.74
CA GLN A 52 -9.33 7.31 -3.98
C GLN A 52 -8.01 6.53 -4.07
N PHE A 53 -8.04 5.43 -4.82
CA PHE A 53 -6.83 4.67 -5.12
C PHE A 53 -5.90 5.46 -6.06
N LYS A 54 -4.61 5.44 -5.78
CA LYS A 54 -3.59 6.10 -6.59
C LYS A 54 -2.40 5.19 -6.85
N PHE A 55 -2.02 5.11 -8.11
CA PHE A 55 -0.75 4.54 -8.53
C PHE A 55 0.32 5.64 -8.58
N PHE A 56 1.53 5.33 -8.11
CA PHE A 56 2.67 6.23 -8.16
C PHE A 56 3.98 5.45 -8.03
N ASN A 57 5.08 6.09 -8.43
CA ASN A 57 6.43 5.56 -8.24
C ASN A 57 7.03 6.11 -6.95
N TYR A 58 7.75 5.27 -6.21
CA TYR A 58 8.51 5.66 -5.03
C TYR A 58 9.84 4.90 -4.97
N GLY A 59 10.97 5.62 -4.99
CA GLY A 59 12.28 4.97 -5.03
C GLY A 59 12.36 4.03 -6.23
N LYS A 60 12.56 2.73 -5.98
CA LYS A 60 12.55 1.67 -7.00
C LYS A 60 11.22 0.90 -7.13
N TYR A 61 10.20 1.31 -6.39
CA TYR A 61 8.91 0.64 -6.31
C TYR A 61 7.85 1.31 -7.17
N MET A 62 6.97 0.49 -7.75
CA MET A 62 5.67 0.95 -8.21
C MET A 62 4.64 0.62 -7.13
N CYS A 63 3.80 1.60 -6.79
CA CYS A 63 2.91 1.53 -5.65
C CYS A 63 1.44 1.65 -6.07
N LEU A 64 0.57 1.03 -5.29
CA LEU A 64 -0.85 1.38 -5.23
C LEU A 64 -1.19 1.74 -3.78
N ALA A 65 -1.78 2.91 -3.58
CA ALA A 65 -2.13 3.36 -2.25
C ALA A 65 -3.54 3.93 -2.15
N PHE A 66 -4.00 4.05 -0.92
CA PHE A 66 -5.24 4.69 -0.53
C PHE A 66 -4.99 5.51 0.74
N PRO A 67 -5.49 6.75 0.85
CA PRO A 67 -5.16 7.65 1.95
C PRO A 67 -6.07 7.36 3.14
N ALA A 68 -6.14 6.10 3.56
CA ALA A 68 -6.85 5.62 4.74
C ALA A 68 -6.28 4.27 5.17
N SER A 69 -6.58 3.86 6.39
CA SER A 69 -6.39 2.51 6.88
C SER A 69 -7.73 1.83 7.20
N PRO A 70 -7.87 0.51 6.99
CA PRO A 70 -9.01 -0.27 7.48
C PRO A 70 -9.16 -0.35 8.99
N ASP A 71 -8.07 -0.16 9.74
CA ASP A 71 -7.99 -0.38 11.19
C ASP A 71 -7.68 0.91 11.97
N ASP A 72 -7.24 1.97 11.30
CA ASP A 72 -6.92 3.27 11.91
C ASP A 72 -7.76 4.39 11.29
N LYS A 73 -8.73 4.87 12.08
CA LYS A 73 -9.66 5.95 11.69
C LYS A 73 -9.07 7.35 11.86
N ARG A 74 -7.85 7.49 12.38
CA ARG A 74 -7.22 8.80 12.58
C ARG A 74 -6.92 9.46 11.25
N GLY A 75 -6.92 10.80 11.26
CA GLY A 75 -6.41 11.58 10.14
C GLY A 75 -4.93 11.27 9.91
N GLY A 76 -4.52 11.20 8.64
CA GLY A 76 -3.15 10.83 8.28
C GLY A 76 -2.87 9.33 8.25
N SER A 77 -3.89 8.46 8.24
CA SER A 77 -3.68 7.02 7.98
C SER A 77 -3.56 6.70 6.49
N ILE A 78 -2.73 5.72 6.13
CA ILE A 78 -2.49 5.31 4.74
C ILE A 78 -2.31 3.79 4.62
N THR A 79 -2.72 3.26 3.46
CA THR A 79 -2.50 1.87 3.06
C THR A 79 -1.81 1.86 1.71
N ILE A 80 -0.69 1.16 1.60
CA ILE A 80 0.16 1.11 0.42
C ILE A 80 0.61 -0.33 0.17
N VAL A 81 0.51 -0.80 -1.06
CA VAL A 81 1.28 -1.94 -1.56
C VAL A 81 2.41 -1.42 -2.44
N LEU A 82 3.60 -2.01 -2.29
CA LEU A 82 4.81 -1.66 -3.03
C LEU A 82 5.33 -2.91 -3.74
N ILE A 83 5.59 -2.80 -5.03
CA ILE A 83 6.23 -3.88 -5.81
C ILE A 83 7.54 -3.36 -6.39
N GLU A 84 8.60 -4.13 -6.21
CA GLU A 84 9.92 -3.79 -6.74
C GLU A 84 9.92 -3.74 -8.28
N GLY A 85 10.48 -2.65 -8.82
CA GLY A 85 10.58 -2.38 -10.25
C GLY A 85 9.66 -1.23 -10.66
N LYS A 86 10.25 -0.11 -11.11
CA LYS A 86 9.50 1.07 -11.60
C LYS A 86 8.64 0.77 -12.82
N ASP A 87 9.07 -0.18 -13.65
CA ASP A 87 8.36 -0.60 -14.85
C ASP A 87 7.30 -1.68 -14.56
N THR A 88 6.99 -1.92 -13.29
CA THR A 88 5.93 -2.84 -12.90
C THR A 88 4.58 -2.32 -13.38
N SER A 89 3.87 -3.17 -14.12
CA SER A 89 2.56 -2.83 -14.64
C SER A 89 1.51 -2.76 -13.52
N ARG A 90 0.47 -1.95 -13.74
CA ARG A 90 -0.68 -1.89 -12.83
C ARG A 90 -1.34 -3.27 -12.64
N LYS A 91 -1.34 -4.11 -13.70
CA LYS A 91 -1.88 -5.47 -13.67
C LYS A 91 -1.10 -6.37 -12.71
N GLU A 92 0.22 -6.25 -12.67
CA GLU A 92 1.05 -7.00 -11.72
C GLU A 92 0.75 -6.59 -10.27
N ILE A 93 0.49 -5.29 -10.02
CA ILE A 93 0.13 -4.80 -8.68
C ILE A 93 -1.20 -5.37 -8.22
N LEU A 94 -2.23 -5.28 -9.08
CA LEU A 94 -3.53 -5.87 -8.78
C LEU A 94 -3.43 -7.38 -8.60
N GLY A 95 -2.62 -8.06 -9.42
CA GLY A 95 -2.33 -9.49 -9.26
C GLY A 95 -1.71 -9.84 -7.91
N ALA A 96 -0.72 -9.07 -7.44
CA ALA A 96 -0.11 -9.30 -6.14
C ALA A 96 -1.12 -9.14 -4.99
N ILE A 97 -2.02 -8.15 -5.08
CA ILE A 97 -3.11 -7.96 -4.11
C ILE A 97 -4.04 -9.17 -4.11
N GLU A 98 -4.45 -9.66 -5.28
CA GLU A 98 -5.37 -10.79 -5.39
C GLU A 98 -4.77 -12.12 -4.89
N THR A 99 -3.45 -12.31 -5.06
CA THR A 99 -2.75 -13.54 -4.64
C THR A 99 -2.41 -13.56 -3.14
N SER A 100 -2.29 -12.41 -2.48
CA SER A 100 -2.00 -12.33 -1.05
C SER A 100 -3.30 -12.17 -0.25
N SER A 101 -3.65 -13.16 0.57
CA SER A 101 -4.84 -13.12 1.43
C SER A 101 -4.85 -11.90 2.36
N PHE A 102 -3.68 -11.50 2.85
CA PHE A 102 -3.51 -10.31 3.66
C PHE A 102 -3.82 -9.03 2.86
N LEU A 103 -3.17 -8.83 1.72
CA LEU A 103 -3.38 -7.64 0.90
C LEU A 103 -4.84 -7.56 0.42
N LYS A 104 -5.37 -8.66 -0.10
CA LYS A 104 -6.77 -8.75 -0.54
C LYS A 104 -7.73 -8.32 0.57
N LYS A 105 -7.54 -8.80 1.79
CA LYS A 105 -8.35 -8.40 2.94
C LYS A 105 -8.24 -6.89 3.23
N GLN A 106 -7.03 -6.33 3.24
CA GLN A 106 -6.84 -4.90 3.52
C GLN A 106 -7.53 -4.03 2.46
N PHE A 107 -7.30 -4.31 1.18
CA PHE A 107 -7.83 -3.52 0.07
C PHE A 107 -9.34 -3.69 -0.11
N ASN A 108 -9.90 -4.88 0.10
CA ASN A 108 -11.35 -5.10 0.08
C ASN A 108 -12.05 -4.33 1.20
N ARG A 109 -11.48 -4.33 2.42
CA ARG A 109 -12.05 -3.56 3.53
C ARG A 109 -12.06 -2.05 3.24
N LEU A 110 -11.05 -1.53 2.55
CA LEU A 110 -11.08 -0.13 2.09
C LEU A 110 -12.22 0.12 1.11
N CYS A 111 -12.44 -0.78 0.16
CA CYS A 111 -13.55 -0.70 -0.79
C CYS A 111 -14.90 -0.66 -0.07
N GLU A 112 -15.11 -1.58 0.88
CA GLU A 112 -16.33 -1.65 1.69
C GLU A 112 -16.55 -0.40 2.56
N LEU A 113 -15.50 0.08 3.25
CA LEU A 113 -15.59 1.21 4.17
C LEU A 113 -15.86 2.54 3.47
N TYR A 114 -15.30 2.73 2.27
CA TYR A 114 -15.35 4.00 1.55
C TYR A 114 -16.28 3.98 0.34
N GLY A 115 -16.94 2.86 0.04
CA GLY A 115 -17.83 2.72 -1.12
C GLY A 115 -17.10 2.92 -2.45
N VAL A 116 -15.84 2.51 -2.51
CA VAL A 116 -14.98 2.64 -3.70
C VAL A 116 -14.69 1.27 -4.30
N HIS A 117 -14.23 1.23 -5.54
CA HIS A 117 -13.83 -0.01 -6.21
C HIS A 117 -12.32 -0.04 -6.45
N MET A 118 -11.76 -1.24 -6.45
CA MET A 118 -10.38 -1.47 -6.90
C MET A 118 -10.21 -0.93 -8.34
N PRO A 119 -9.05 -0.32 -8.67
CA PRO A 119 -8.80 0.15 -10.03
C PRO A 119 -8.88 -0.98 -11.05
N GLN A 120 -9.38 -0.66 -12.24
CA GLN A 120 -9.35 -1.55 -13.40
C GLN A 120 -8.16 -1.19 -14.31
N VAL A 121 -7.64 -2.18 -15.06
CA VAL A 121 -6.48 -2.07 -15.97
C VAL A 121 -6.85 -2.41 -17.39
#